data_AF-H2ZQU5-F1
#
_entry.id   AF-H2ZQU5-F1
#
_cell.length_a   1.000
_cell.length_b   1.000
_cell.length_c   1.000
_cell.angle_alpha   90.00
_cell.angle_beta   90.00
_cell.angle_gamma   90.00
#
_symmetry.space_group_name_H-M   'P 1'
#
loop_
_entity.id
_entity.type
_entity.pdbx_description
1 polymer ?
#
loop_
_entity_poly.entity_id
_entity_poly.type
_entity_poly.pdbx_seq_one_letter_code
_entity_poly.pdbx_strand_id
1 'polypeptide(L)'
;MAGVPFDDILQQAEQLNTGLDGGADLPRVQRNIQQLLDAGQRLKLKTSAAQDNAQINAALLLSSKGQDIPKISDRLKTLTSTSQTFEPLDAVGDTDIEGFLRNERENAILAVVEEQKQRTFAKVEKRHWQTRLNEWDNEKQQLLNKLLGTDGSLNFSREISAQMSTTVYKPSPSVIVNPRSTMDQWELSYGRQVHIYNDRILEGGIRLDLADLCKSASEKIKDVNITSLWKMVKCITEVQITMGSSLISRRTTKTTLQNLVSQSLTYLEKAYLEYMQNCVYARPHVAQLGGAPGTINLVKSFLRVQPANTVQGYEDGDIDGAPLWAVIFYCMRCGDFDAAVEVVKHHEHIIPEFSAWIQEYVRDGAKRLSSGSENKMKIQYRRSVRSSPDPYKTAVYCIIGRCDVNDASWGGRTKS
;
A
#
# COMPACT_ATOMS: atom_id res chain seq x y z
N MET A 1 -51.11 -25.92 -19.53
CA MET A 1 -51.87 -25.88 -18.25
C MET A 1 -52.40 -24.47 -18.11
N ALA A 2 -53.72 -24.34 -18.03
CA ALA A 2 -54.42 -23.05 -18.05
C ALA A 2 -53.98 -22.18 -16.88
N GLY A 3 -53.54 -20.94 -17.16
CA GLY A 3 -53.29 -19.93 -16.15
C GLY A 3 -54.62 -19.52 -15.52
N VAL A 4 -54.66 -19.48 -14.19
CA VAL A 4 -55.84 -19.07 -13.44
C VAL A 4 -56.23 -17.65 -13.88
N PRO A 5 -57.47 -17.42 -14.36
CA PRO A 5 -57.91 -16.10 -14.80
C PRO A 5 -57.88 -15.12 -13.61
N PHE A 6 -57.52 -13.87 -13.88
CA PHE A 6 -57.36 -12.82 -12.86
C PHE A 6 -58.64 -12.60 -12.02
N ASP A 7 -59.80 -12.91 -12.60
CA ASP A 7 -61.09 -12.87 -11.91
C ASP A 7 -61.20 -13.92 -10.79
N ASP A 8 -60.58 -15.10 -10.92
CA ASP A 8 -60.56 -16.11 -9.85
C ASP A 8 -59.69 -15.64 -8.67
N ILE A 9 -58.62 -14.88 -8.95
CA ILE A 9 -57.74 -14.30 -7.93
C ILE A 9 -58.45 -13.14 -7.22
N LEU A 10 -59.18 -12.31 -7.96
CA LEU A 10 -60.03 -11.27 -7.41
C LEU A 10 -61.12 -11.86 -6.51
N GLN A 11 -61.78 -12.92 -6.97
CA GLN A 11 -62.83 -13.61 -6.22
C GLN A 11 -62.28 -14.32 -4.97
N GLN A 12 -61.07 -14.90 -5.05
CA GLN A 12 -60.37 -15.44 -3.87
C GLN A 12 -59.98 -14.33 -2.87
N ALA A 13 -59.52 -13.18 -3.34
CA ALA A 13 -59.16 -12.05 -2.47
C ALA A 13 -60.40 -11.45 -1.77
N GLU A 14 -61.53 -11.38 -2.45
CA GLU A 14 -62.81 -10.94 -1.88
C GLU A 14 -63.39 -11.97 -0.89
N GLN A 15 -63.28 -13.27 -1.19
CA GLN A 15 -63.69 -14.36 -0.29
C GLN A 15 -62.81 -14.45 0.97
N LEU A 16 -61.50 -14.21 0.86
CA LEU A 16 -60.60 -14.14 2.01
C LEU A 16 -60.92 -12.94 2.91
N ASN A 17 -61.42 -11.85 2.33
CA ASN A 17 -61.82 -10.67 3.08
C ASN A 17 -63.16 -10.85 3.81
N THR A 18 -64.06 -11.72 3.31
CA THR A 18 -65.34 -12.05 3.96
C THR A 18 -65.24 -13.21 4.95
N GLY A 19 -64.26 -14.11 4.80
CA GLY A 19 -63.97 -15.21 5.73
C GLY A 19 -63.25 -14.81 7.03
N LEU A 20 -62.95 -13.52 7.23
CA LEU A 20 -62.22 -12.98 8.39
C LEU A 20 -63.12 -12.41 9.51
N ASP A 21 -64.43 -12.68 9.50
CA ASP A 21 -65.36 -12.29 10.57
C ASP A 21 -65.22 -13.14 11.87
N GLY A 22 -64.20 -13.99 11.96
CA GLY A 22 -63.86 -14.77 13.15
C GLY A 22 -62.71 -14.15 13.98
N GLY A 23 -63.00 -13.09 14.74
CA GLY A 23 -62.39 -12.83 16.06
C GLY A 23 -60.86 -12.73 16.20
N ALA A 24 -60.12 -12.08 15.29
CA ALA A 24 -58.72 -11.71 15.54
C ALA A 24 -58.39 -10.29 15.04
N ASP A 25 -57.93 -9.43 15.95
CA ASP A 25 -57.46 -8.06 15.71
C ASP A 25 -56.24 -8.05 14.77
N LEU A 26 -56.49 -8.00 13.46
CA LEU A 26 -55.51 -7.56 12.45
C LEU A 26 -56.02 -6.28 11.76
N PRO A 27 -55.14 -5.30 11.45
CA PRO A 27 -55.56 -4.05 10.83
C PRO A 27 -56.09 -4.30 9.42
N ARG A 28 -57.38 -4.01 9.19
CA ARG A 28 -58.04 -4.12 7.88
C ARG A 28 -57.34 -3.23 6.85
N VAL A 29 -57.03 -3.78 5.67
CA VAL A 29 -56.57 -3.00 4.51
C VAL A 29 -57.75 -2.16 4.00
N GLN A 30 -57.88 -0.94 4.52
CA GLN A 30 -59.04 -0.06 4.30
C GLN A 30 -59.01 0.76 3.00
N ARG A 31 -58.07 0.54 2.09
CA ARG A 31 -58.00 1.31 0.84
C ARG A 31 -58.00 0.41 -0.38
N ASN A 32 -59.05 0.54 -1.17
CA ASN A 32 -59.13 -0.03 -2.51
C ASN A 32 -57.97 0.54 -3.36
N ILE A 33 -57.43 -0.24 -4.30
CA ILE A 33 -56.32 0.16 -5.20
C ILE A 33 -56.62 1.50 -5.89
N GLN A 34 -57.88 1.75 -6.25
CA GLN A 34 -58.32 3.03 -6.81
C GLN A 34 -58.16 4.20 -5.84
N GLN A 35 -58.46 3.98 -4.54
CA GLN A 35 -58.28 4.99 -3.50
C GLN A 35 -56.79 5.23 -3.16
N LEU A 36 -55.94 4.23 -3.38
CA LEU A 36 -54.49 4.37 -3.26
C LEU A 36 -53.91 5.20 -4.43
N LEU A 37 -54.45 5.01 -5.64
CA LEU A 37 -54.10 5.80 -6.82
C LEU A 37 -54.42 7.29 -6.61
N ASP A 38 -55.64 7.61 -6.16
CA ASP A 38 -56.06 8.98 -5.87
C ASP A 38 -55.20 9.63 -4.77
N ALA A 39 -54.84 8.86 -3.74
CA ALA A 39 -53.94 9.33 -2.70
C ALA A 39 -52.53 9.60 -3.24
N GLY A 40 -52.02 8.75 -4.14
CA GLY A 40 -50.76 8.94 -4.84
C GLY A 40 -50.75 10.19 -5.73
N GLN A 41 -51.83 10.43 -6.46
CA GLN A 41 -51.97 11.63 -7.30
C GLN A 41 -52.05 12.92 -6.45
N ARG A 42 -52.75 12.88 -5.30
CA ARG A 42 -52.79 14.01 -4.35
C ARG A 42 -51.43 14.32 -3.73
N LEU A 43 -50.60 13.30 -3.46
CA LEU A 43 -49.23 13.49 -2.99
C LEU A 43 -48.33 14.08 -4.08
N LYS A 44 -48.47 13.61 -5.33
CA LYS A 44 -47.74 14.16 -6.48
C LYS A 44 -48.03 15.65 -6.68
N LEU A 45 -49.28 16.08 -6.56
CA LEU A 45 -49.67 17.49 -6.66
C LEU A 45 -49.09 18.35 -5.52
N LYS A 46 -49.04 17.82 -4.29
CA LYS A 46 -48.43 18.52 -3.14
C LYS A 46 -46.92 18.68 -3.27
N THR A 47 -46.22 17.71 -3.85
CA THR A 47 -44.77 17.81 -4.13
C THR A 47 -44.49 18.85 -5.22
N SER A 48 -45.33 18.94 -6.26
CA SER A 48 -45.18 19.96 -7.31
C SER A 48 -45.33 21.39 -6.77
N ALA A 49 -46.34 21.63 -5.92
CA ALA A 49 -46.56 22.93 -5.30
C ALA A 49 -45.42 23.37 -4.35
N ALA A 50 -44.73 22.41 -3.72
CA ALA A 50 -43.54 22.69 -2.90
C ALA A 50 -42.33 23.08 -3.77
N GLN A 51 -42.16 22.47 -4.95
CA GLN A 51 -41.14 22.86 -5.93
C GLN A 51 -41.40 24.23 -6.53
N ASP A 52 -42.65 24.58 -6.85
CA ASP A 52 -42.99 25.89 -7.41
C ASP A 52 -42.69 27.02 -6.40
N ASN A 53 -43.01 26.83 -5.12
CA ASN A 53 -42.66 27.81 -4.08
C ASN A 53 -41.14 27.93 -3.87
N ALA A 54 -40.40 26.83 -3.97
CA ALA A 54 -38.93 26.86 -3.91
C ALA A 54 -38.33 27.57 -5.13
N GLN A 55 -38.89 27.38 -6.33
CA GLN A 55 -38.49 28.09 -7.55
C GLN A 55 -38.86 29.57 -7.50
N ILE A 56 -40.02 29.95 -6.95
CA ILE A 56 -40.42 31.35 -6.76
C ILE A 56 -39.51 32.04 -5.74
N ASN A 57 -39.18 31.38 -4.62
CA ASN A 57 -38.25 31.92 -3.62
C ASN A 57 -36.80 32.03 -4.15
N ALA A 58 -36.35 31.06 -4.95
CA ALA A 58 -35.07 31.12 -5.63
C ALA A 58 -35.04 32.24 -6.69
N ALA A 59 -36.13 32.42 -7.45
CA ALA A 59 -36.28 33.50 -8.42
C ALA A 59 -36.32 34.89 -7.75
N LEU A 60 -36.94 35.02 -6.57
CA LEU A 60 -36.94 36.24 -5.77
C LEU A 60 -35.54 36.58 -5.24
N LEU A 61 -34.76 35.58 -4.82
CA LEU A 61 -33.36 35.74 -4.41
C LEU A 61 -32.45 36.14 -5.59
N LEU A 62 -32.67 35.58 -6.77
CA LEU A 62 -31.94 35.96 -8.00
C LEU A 62 -32.32 37.36 -8.50
N SER A 63 -33.58 37.76 -8.35
CA SER A 63 -34.05 39.13 -8.59
C SER A 63 -33.31 40.16 -7.75
N SER A 64 -33.07 39.84 -6.47
CA SER A 64 -32.34 40.72 -5.54
C SER A 64 -30.89 41.01 -5.95
N LYS A 65 -30.35 40.28 -6.93
CA LYS A 65 -29.00 40.44 -7.48
C LYS A 65 -28.96 41.01 -8.90
N GLY A 66 -30.08 41.53 -9.40
CA GLY A 66 -30.11 42.43 -10.56
C GLY A 66 -30.16 41.76 -11.93
N GLN A 67 -30.83 40.60 -12.06
CA GLN A 67 -30.95 39.91 -13.35
C GLN A 67 -32.42 39.61 -13.72
N ASP A 68 -32.83 40.02 -14.93
CA ASP A 68 -34.22 40.03 -15.41
C ASP A 68 -34.90 38.64 -15.40
N ILE A 69 -35.89 38.48 -14.52
CA ILE A 69 -36.66 37.25 -14.25
C ILE A 69 -37.44 36.67 -15.46
N PRO A 70 -38.10 37.45 -16.35
CA PRO A 70 -38.95 36.84 -17.38
C PRO A 70 -38.13 36.08 -18.43
N LYS A 71 -36.94 36.58 -18.78
CA LYS A 71 -36.03 35.92 -19.73
C LYS A 71 -35.49 34.59 -19.21
N ILE A 72 -35.32 34.46 -17.90
CA ILE A 72 -34.78 33.25 -17.26
C ILE A 72 -35.86 32.20 -17.10
N SER A 73 -37.10 32.60 -16.75
CA SER A 73 -38.26 31.70 -16.74
C SER A 73 -38.51 31.11 -18.14
N ASP A 74 -38.43 31.93 -19.20
CA ASP A 74 -38.63 31.45 -20.57
C ASP A 74 -37.51 30.49 -20.99
N ARG A 75 -36.26 30.77 -20.59
CA ARG A 75 -35.13 29.84 -20.80
C ARG A 75 -35.27 28.54 -20.01
N LEU A 76 -35.74 28.60 -18.76
CA LEU A 76 -36.02 27.43 -17.95
C LEU A 76 -37.13 26.58 -18.54
N LYS A 77 -38.20 27.20 -19.04
CA LYS A 77 -39.26 26.49 -19.76
C LYS A 77 -38.72 25.79 -20.99
N THR A 78 -37.89 26.45 -21.81
CA THR A 78 -37.25 25.81 -22.97
C THR A 78 -36.34 24.64 -22.60
N LEU A 79 -35.61 24.74 -21.47
CA LEU A 79 -34.73 23.66 -21.00
C LEU A 79 -35.51 22.48 -20.41
N THR A 80 -36.61 22.75 -19.72
CA THR A 80 -37.52 21.72 -19.21
C THR A 80 -38.21 20.97 -20.37
N SER A 81 -38.57 21.67 -21.45
CA SER A 81 -39.07 21.03 -22.68
C SER A 81 -38.05 20.09 -23.31
N THR A 82 -36.74 20.43 -23.30
CA THR A 82 -35.68 19.53 -23.79
C THR A 82 -35.39 18.34 -22.88
N SER A 83 -35.77 18.41 -21.60
CA SER A 83 -35.65 17.27 -20.68
C SER A 83 -36.71 16.19 -20.94
N GLN A 84 -37.81 16.52 -21.63
CA GLN A 84 -38.80 15.54 -22.12
C GLN A 84 -38.37 14.84 -23.41
N THR A 85 -37.24 15.23 -24.02
CA THR A 85 -36.67 14.57 -25.21
C THR A 85 -35.88 13.30 -24.87
N PHE A 86 -35.70 12.98 -23.58
CA PHE A 86 -35.02 11.77 -23.13
C PHE A 86 -36.01 10.69 -22.65
N GLU A 87 -36.98 10.38 -23.50
CA GLU A 87 -37.74 9.13 -23.36
C GLU A 87 -36.84 7.96 -23.81
N PRO A 88 -36.81 6.82 -23.10
CA PRO A 88 -36.14 5.62 -23.58
C PRO A 88 -36.74 5.20 -24.92
N LEU A 89 -35.89 5.03 -25.94
CA LEU A 89 -36.32 4.73 -27.31
C LEU A 89 -37.18 3.46 -27.39
N ASP A 90 -38.24 3.52 -28.21
CA ASP A 90 -39.00 2.35 -28.63
C ASP A 90 -38.07 1.34 -29.30
N ALA A 91 -38.23 0.06 -28.94
CA ALA A 91 -37.47 -1.03 -29.53
C ALA A 91 -37.76 -1.10 -31.04
N VAL A 92 -36.73 -0.84 -31.85
CA VAL A 92 -36.81 -0.93 -33.32
C VAL A 92 -37.08 -2.39 -33.71
N GLY A 93 -38.10 -2.62 -34.54
CA GLY A 93 -38.41 -3.94 -35.08
C GLY A 93 -37.37 -4.42 -36.10
N ASP A 94 -37.11 -5.73 -36.13
CA ASP A 94 -35.99 -6.43 -36.80
C ASP A 94 -35.92 -6.38 -38.35
N THR A 95 -36.49 -5.38 -39.02
CA THR A 95 -36.46 -5.29 -40.51
C THR A 95 -36.06 -3.95 -41.11
N ASP A 96 -35.58 -2.98 -40.32
CA ASP A 96 -35.08 -1.69 -40.83
C ASP A 96 -33.60 -1.45 -40.44
N ILE A 97 -32.69 -1.76 -41.38
CA ILE A 97 -31.23 -1.59 -41.21
C ILE A 97 -30.86 -0.12 -41.06
N GLU A 98 -31.55 0.79 -41.75
CA GLU A 98 -31.31 2.23 -41.64
C GLU A 98 -31.73 2.76 -40.27
N GLY A 99 -32.83 2.23 -39.72
CA GLY A 99 -33.26 2.49 -38.34
C GLY A 99 -32.25 2.03 -37.30
N PHE A 100 -31.70 0.82 -37.46
CA PHE A 100 -30.65 0.29 -36.58
C PHE A 100 -29.38 1.13 -36.62
N LEU A 101 -28.89 1.49 -37.82
CA LEU A 101 -27.69 2.33 -37.98
C LEU A 101 -27.88 3.74 -37.42
N ARG A 102 -29.09 4.31 -37.55
CA ARG A 102 -29.42 5.60 -36.94
C ARG A 102 -29.41 5.51 -35.41
N ASN A 103 -30.01 4.45 -34.84
CA ASN A 103 -30.01 4.22 -33.39
C ASN A 103 -28.59 4.02 -32.84
N GLU A 104 -27.74 3.23 -33.50
CA GLU A 104 -26.34 3.05 -33.10
C GLU A 104 -25.54 4.36 -33.18
N ARG A 105 -25.76 5.16 -34.23
CA ARG A 105 -25.15 6.49 -34.35
C ARG A 105 -25.61 7.39 -33.21
N GLU A 106 -26.90 7.40 -32.88
CA GLU A 106 -27.45 8.23 -31.82
C GLU A 106 -26.98 7.76 -30.44
N ASN A 107 -26.89 6.46 -30.19
CA ASN A 107 -26.30 5.89 -28.98
C ASN A 107 -24.81 6.24 -28.84
N ALA A 108 -24.04 6.20 -29.94
CA ALA A 108 -22.65 6.63 -29.94
C ALA A 108 -22.54 8.14 -29.61
N ILE A 109 -23.42 8.98 -30.15
CA ILE A 109 -23.47 10.40 -29.82
C ILE A 109 -23.83 10.61 -28.34
N LEU A 110 -24.84 9.91 -27.82
CA LEU A 110 -25.24 9.98 -26.41
C LEU A 110 -24.12 9.51 -25.48
N ALA A 111 -23.39 8.45 -25.84
CA ALA A 111 -22.25 7.96 -25.08
C ALA A 111 -21.12 9.00 -25.04
N VAL A 112 -20.81 9.64 -26.17
CA VAL A 112 -19.82 10.72 -26.21
C VAL A 112 -20.28 11.92 -25.37
N VAL A 113 -21.56 12.29 -25.44
CA VAL A 113 -22.11 13.40 -24.63
C VAL A 113 -22.04 13.08 -23.14
N GLU A 114 -22.39 11.87 -22.72
CA GLU A 114 -22.31 11.46 -21.31
C GLU A 114 -20.86 11.41 -20.84
N GLU A 115 -19.92 10.93 -21.66
CA GLU A 115 -18.49 10.97 -21.36
C GLU A 115 -17.98 12.41 -21.22
N GLN A 116 -18.33 13.31 -22.14
CA GLN A 116 -17.94 14.73 -22.05
C GLN A 116 -18.56 15.41 -20.84
N LYS A 117 -19.81 15.09 -20.51
CA LYS A 117 -20.49 15.58 -19.31
C LYS A 117 -19.74 15.14 -18.05
N GLN A 118 -19.42 13.85 -17.91
CA GLN A 118 -18.67 13.32 -16.78
C GLN A 118 -17.27 13.95 -16.67
N ARG A 119 -16.55 14.07 -17.79
CA ARG A 119 -15.24 14.75 -17.83
C ARG A 119 -15.35 16.22 -17.43
N THR A 120 -16.40 16.90 -17.86
CA THR A 120 -16.64 18.30 -17.53
C THR A 120 -16.95 18.47 -16.05
N PHE A 121 -17.82 17.63 -15.47
CA PHE A 121 -18.10 17.64 -14.04
C PHE A 121 -16.85 17.41 -13.20
N ALA A 122 -16.04 16.41 -13.54
CA ALA A 122 -14.78 16.14 -12.83
C ALA A 122 -13.81 17.33 -12.93
N LYS A 123 -13.72 17.99 -14.09
CA LYS A 123 -12.87 19.17 -14.29
C LYS A 123 -13.38 20.39 -13.53
N VAL A 124 -14.69 20.60 -13.49
CA VAL A 124 -15.35 21.67 -12.73
C VAL A 124 -15.16 21.46 -11.24
N GLU A 125 -15.35 20.25 -10.74
CA GLU A 125 -15.15 19.90 -9.33
C GLU A 125 -13.68 20.13 -8.92
N LYS A 126 -12.73 19.67 -9.74
CA LYS A 126 -11.31 19.93 -9.50
C LYS A 126 -11.00 21.44 -9.45
N ARG A 127 -11.52 22.22 -10.39
CA ARG A 127 -11.35 23.68 -10.38
C ARG A 127 -12.03 24.33 -9.17
N HIS A 128 -13.22 23.88 -8.81
CA HIS A 128 -13.94 24.39 -7.66
C HIS A 128 -13.13 24.19 -6.37
N TRP A 129 -12.58 22.99 -6.17
CA TRP A 129 -11.70 22.71 -5.01
C TRP A 129 -10.42 23.54 -5.05
N GLN A 130 -9.79 23.72 -6.21
CA GLN A 130 -8.62 24.58 -6.35
C GLN A 130 -8.94 26.05 -5.99
N THR A 131 -10.06 26.58 -6.45
CA THR A 131 -10.48 27.95 -6.11
C THR A 131 -10.79 28.07 -4.63
N ARG A 132 -11.54 27.12 -4.04
CA ARG A 132 -11.83 27.11 -2.61
C ARG A 132 -10.58 27.07 -1.73
N LEU A 133 -9.58 26.27 -2.12
CA LEU A 133 -8.31 26.22 -1.41
C LEU A 133 -7.55 27.55 -1.52
N ASN A 134 -7.48 28.13 -2.72
CA ASN A 134 -6.83 29.43 -2.90
C ASN A 134 -7.54 30.55 -2.15
N GLU A 135 -8.89 30.55 -2.11
CA GLU A 135 -9.69 31.48 -1.31
C GLU A 135 -9.40 31.31 0.18
N TRP A 136 -9.38 30.07 0.67
CA TRP A 136 -9.02 29.76 2.05
C TRP A 136 -7.61 30.25 2.40
N ASP A 137 -6.63 30.04 1.54
CA ASP A 137 -5.26 30.50 1.79
C ASP A 137 -5.17 32.02 1.79
N ASN A 138 -5.89 32.69 0.89
CA ASN A 138 -6.00 34.15 0.89
C ASN A 138 -6.65 34.67 2.18
N GLU A 139 -7.73 34.05 2.65
CA GLU A 139 -8.38 34.40 3.91
C GLU A 139 -7.48 34.15 5.12
N LYS A 140 -6.76 33.02 5.13
CA LYS A 140 -5.75 32.71 6.16
C LYS A 140 -4.67 33.80 6.20
N GLN A 141 -4.15 34.22 5.04
CA GLN A 141 -3.18 35.30 4.97
C GLN A 141 -3.77 36.64 5.42
N GLN A 142 -5.01 36.96 5.06
CA GLN A 142 -5.69 38.17 5.53
C GLN A 142 -5.93 38.15 7.04
N LEU A 143 -6.36 37.03 7.61
CA LEU A 143 -6.54 36.85 9.05
C LEU A 143 -5.22 37.00 9.79
N LEU A 144 -4.17 36.37 9.27
CA LEU A 144 -2.82 36.46 9.84
C LEU A 144 -2.33 37.91 9.80
N ASN A 145 -2.51 38.62 8.69
CA ASN A 145 -2.15 40.03 8.58
C ASN A 145 -2.98 40.94 9.51
N LYS A 146 -4.26 40.63 9.73
CA LYS A 146 -5.10 41.35 10.71
C LYS A 146 -4.68 41.06 12.15
N LEU A 147 -4.28 39.83 12.47
CA LEU A 147 -3.76 39.44 13.77
C LEU A 147 -2.36 40.01 14.06
N LEU A 148 -1.55 40.26 13.01
CA LEU A 148 -0.21 40.86 13.13
C LEU A 148 -0.21 42.40 13.15
N GLY A 149 -1.37 43.06 13.11
CA GLY A 149 -1.46 44.51 12.91
C GLY A 149 -2.21 45.27 14.01
N THR A 150 -1.60 45.44 15.19
CA THR A 150 -1.62 46.72 15.95
C THR A 150 -0.57 46.80 17.07
N ASP A 151 0.12 45.71 17.42
CA ASP A 151 1.21 45.79 18.39
C ASP A 151 2.36 44.85 17.99
N GLY A 152 3.52 45.43 17.71
CA GLY A 152 4.72 44.74 17.21
C GLY A 152 5.41 43.89 18.27
N SER A 153 4.65 43.04 18.98
CA SER A 153 5.18 42.26 20.09
C SER A 153 4.46 40.92 20.28
N LEU A 154 4.31 40.11 19.23
CA LEU A 154 4.17 38.65 19.38
C LEU A 154 4.82 37.95 18.17
N ASN A 155 6.10 37.59 18.33
CA ASN A 155 6.85 36.75 17.40
C ASN A 155 6.29 35.32 17.37
N PHE A 156 5.26 35.08 16.55
CA PHE A 156 4.79 33.70 16.28
C PHE A 156 4.59 33.36 14.80
N SER A 157 5.00 34.21 13.84
CA SER A 157 4.76 33.88 12.44
C SER A 157 5.79 34.40 11.45
N ARG A 158 7.01 33.84 11.52
CA ARG A 158 7.93 33.79 10.37
C ARG A 158 8.12 32.38 9.80
N GLU A 159 7.46 31.37 10.36
CA GLU A 159 7.57 29.98 9.90
C GLU A 159 6.41 29.49 9.02
N ILE A 160 5.24 30.13 9.02
CA ILE A 160 4.04 29.59 8.35
C ILE A 160 3.77 30.20 6.96
N SER A 161 4.36 31.36 6.62
CA SER A 161 4.03 32.09 5.39
C SER A 161 4.97 31.83 4.21
N ALA A 162 5.95 30.93 4.32
CA ALA A 162 6.93 30.68 3.25
C ALA A 162 6.53 29.56 2.26
N GLN A 163 5.37 28.92 2.45
CA GLN A 163 4.98 27.72 1.68
C GLN A 163 4.10 27.96 0.45
N MET A 164 3.72 29.20 0.13
CA MET A 164 2.87 29.46 -1.04
C MET A 164 3.23 30.77 -1.73
N SER A 165 4.16 30.70 -2.70
CA SER A 165 4.21 31.60 -3.86
C SER A 165 5.39 31.24 -4.76
N THR A 166 5.14 30.60 -5.90
CA THR A 166 5.91 30.88 -7.13
C THR A 166 5.12 30.48 -8.37
N THR A 167 4.65 31.47 -9.11
CA THR A 167 4.68 31.43 -10.59
C THR A 167 5.12 32.80 -11.12
N VAL A 168 5.81 32.74 -12.27
CA VAL A 168 6.06 33.81 -13.27
C VAL A 168 7.45 34.49 -13.27
N TYR A 169 8.25 34.07 -14.27
CA TYR A 169 9.13 34.80 -15.20
C TYR A 169 10.04 35.99 -14.75
N LYS A 170 11.33 35.85 -15.10
CA LYS A 170 12.57 36.69 -15.00
C LYS A 170 12.46 38.18 -15.46
N PRO A 171 13.55 39.01 -15.39
CA PRO A 171 14.41 39.42 -14.27
C PRO A 171 14.65 40.96 -14.19
N SER A 172 15.15 41.49 -13.06
CA SER A 172 15.78 42.82 -12.97
C SER A 172 17.02 42.79 -12.05
N PRO A 173 18.05 43.63 -12.27
CA PRO A 173 19.43 43.34 -11.87
C PRO A 173 19.84 44.05 -10.56
N SER A 174 19.08 43.93 -9.48
CA SER A 174 19.44 44.62 -8.22
C SER A 174 18.91 43.99 -6.94
N VAL A 175 18.69 42.66 -6.92
CA VAL A 175 18.34 41.97 -5.68
C VAL A 175 19.33 40.84 -5.48
N ILE A 176 20.02 40.88 -4.34
CA ILE A 176 20.87 39.81 -3.84
C ILE A 176 19.99 38.56 -3.71
N VAL A 177 20.01 37.73 -4.74
CA VAL A 177 19.41 36.41 -4.73
C VAL A 177 20.27 35.59 -3.77
N ASN A 178 19.87 35.47 -2.51
CA ASN A 178 20.18 34.25 -1.80
C ASN A 178 19.28 33.19 -2.43
N PRO A 179 19.81 32.28 -3.27
CA PRO A 179 19.01 31.20 -3.82
C PRO A 179 18.97 30.14 -2.73
N ARG A 180 18.35 30.45 -1.59
CA ARG A 180 17.95 29.39 -0.68
C ARG A 180 16.76 28.73 -1.35
N SER A 181 17.12 27.73 -2.14
CA SER A 181 16.24 26.73 -2.69
C SER A 181 15.15 26.45 -1.66
N THR A 182 13.89 26.49 -2.09
CA THR A 182 12.76 25.98 -1.29
C THR A 182 12.88 24.47 -1.04
N MET A 183 13.91 23.84 -1.60
CA MET A 183 14.33 22.50 -1.26
C MET A 183 15.09 22.49 0.04
N ASP A 184 14.70 21.58 0.92
CA ASP A 184 15.47 21.29 2.11
C ASP A 184 16.92 20.89 1.73
N GLN A 185 17.86 21.07 2.65
CA GLN A 185 19.27 20.76 2.42
C GLN A 185 19.48 19.31 1.92
N TRP A 186 18.61 18.39 2.36
CA TRP A 186 18.56 17.00 1.93
C TRP A 186 18.12 16.89 0.47
N GLU A 187 17.03 17.55 0.10
CA GLU A 187 16.51 17.56 -1.26
C GLU A 187 17.56 18.15 -2.22
N LEU A 188 18.24 19.23 -1.85
CA LEU A 188 19.28 19.84 -2.69
C LEU A 188 20.45 18.89 -2.94
N SER A 189 20.80 18.07 -1.94
CA SER A 189 21.86 17.07 -2.07
C SER A 189 21.48 15.96 -3.07
N TYR A 190 20.24 15.48 -3.06
CA TYR A 190 19.73 14.50 -4.03
C TYR A 190 19.52 15.12 -5.41
N GLY A 191 18.94 16.32 -5.48
CA GLY A 191 18.75 17.07 -6.72
C GLY A 191 20.08 17.31 -7.45
N ARG A 192 21.15 17.59 -6.70
CA ARG A 192 22.51 17.67 -7.26
C ARG A 192 22.99 16.35 -7.85
N GLN A 193 22.70 15.21 -7.23
CA GLN A 193 23.07 13.91 -7.80
C GLN A 193 22.32 13.61 -9.10
N VAL A 194 21.02 13.93 -9.14
CA VAL A 194 20.20 13.76 -10.36
C VAL A 194 20.69 14.68 -11.48
N HIS A 195 21.06 15.91 -11.16
CA HIS A 195 21.65 16.82 -12.14
C HIS A 195 22.96 16.27 -12.71
N ILE A 196 23.88 15.80 -11.85
CA ILE A 196 25.13 15.16 -12.27
C ILE A 196 24.84 13.95 -13.17
N TYR A 197 23.86 13.13 -12.80
CA TYR A 197 23.46 11.97 -13.60
C TYR A 197 22.97 12.38 -15.00
N ASN A 198 22.10 13.39 -15.08
CA ASN A 198 21.57 13.89 -16.35
C ASN A 198 22.67 14.52 -17.22
N ASP A 199 23.57 15.31 -16.65
CA ASP A 199 24.68 15.92 -17.38
C ASP A 199 25.57 14.85 -18.01
N ARG A 200 25.90 13.78 -17.26
CA ARG A 200 26.70 12.66 -17.78
C ARG A 200 25.99 11.87 -18.88
N ILE A 201 24.66 11.76 -18.82
CA ILE A 201 23.88 11.15 -19.92
C ILE A 201 23.91 12.03 -21.16
N LEU A 202 23.76 13.35 -20.99
CA LEU A 202 23.76 14.32 -22.08
C LEU A 202 25.12 14.43 -22.75
N GLU A 203 26.22 14.25 -22.01
CA GLU A 203 27.58 14.14 -22.52
C GLU A 203 27.86 12.82 -23.28
N GLY A 204 26.87 11.92 -23.39
CA GLY A 204 27.03 10.63 -24.06
C GLY A 204 27.88 9.62 -23.28
N GLY A 205 28.06 9.84 -21.98
CA GLY A 205 28.86 9.00 -21.09
C GLY A 205 28.18 7.70 -20.67
N ILE A 206 28.92 6.87 -19.92
CA ILE A 206 28.42 5.63 -19.32
C ILE A 206 27.29 5.97 -18.32
N ARG A 207 26.18 5.23 -18.38
CA ARG A 207 25.09 5.34 -17.40
C ARG A 207 25.61 4.94 -16.02
N LEU A 208 25.83 5.93 -15.16
CA LEU A 208 26.15 5.68 -13.75
C LEU A 208 24.96 5.01 -13.05
N ASP A 209 25.22 4.23 -12.01
CA ASP A 209 24.12 3.77 -11.16
C ASP A 209 23.62 4.94 -10.29
N LEU A 210 22.38 5.34 -10.52
CA LEU A 210 21.73 6.39 -9.72
C LEU A 210 21.65 5.96 -8.25
N ALA A 211 21.54 4.66 -7.95
CA ALA A 211 21.50 4.15 -6.59
C ALA A 211 22.82 4.43 -5.84
N ASP A 212 23.97 4.34 -6.52
CA ASP A 212 25.29 4.63 -5.93
C ASP A 212 25.49 6.12 -5.65
N LEU A 213 25.01 6.98 -6.55
CA LEU A 213 25.05 8.43 -6.36
C LEU A 213 24.16 8.85 -5.19
N CYS A 214 22.94 8.29 -5.12
CA CYS A 214 22.01 8.55 -4.02
C CYS A 214 22.51 8.00 -2.68
N LYS A 215 23.15 6.81 -2.66
CA LYS A 215 23.81 6.28 -1.47
C LYS A 215 24.91 7.22 -0.99
N SER A 216 25.78 7.68 -1.89
CA SER A 216 26.85 8.63 -1.58
C SER A 216 26.34 9.98 -1.07
N ALA A 217 25.14 10.39 -1.52
CA ALA A 217 24.44 11.55 -0.95
C ALA A 217 23.93 11.28 0.46
N SER A 218 23.35 10.10 0.72
CA SER A 218 22.86 9.73 2.05
C SER A 218 23.97 9.65 3.11
N GLU A 219 25.17 9.20 2.74
CA GLU A 219 26.32 9.14 3.65
C GLU A 219 26.76 10.54 4.13
N LYS A 220 26.56 11.57 3.29
CA LYS A 220 26.84 12.97 3.65
C LYS A 220 25.81 13.55 4.62
N ILE A 221 24.59 13.01 4.60
CA ILE A 221 23.50 13.40 5.51
C ILE A 221 23.70 12.78 6.90
N LYS A 222 24.46 11.67 6.99
CA LYS A 222 24.75 10.90 8.22
C LYS A 222 23.55 10.23 8.89
N ASP A 223 22.42 10.13 8.18
CA ASP A 223 21.28 9.36 8.66
C ASP A 223 21.49 7.86 8.44
N VAL A 224 21.55 7.11 9.54
CA VAL A 224 21.77 5.65 9.53
C VAL A 224 20.63 4.92 8.81
N ASN A 225 19.39 5.36 9.00
CA ASN A 225 18.20 4.76 8.39
C ASN A 225 18.14 5.00 6.87
N ILE A 226 18.48 6.20 6.43
CA ILE A 226 18.47 6.54 5.00
C ILE A 226 19.62 5.81 4.29
N THR A 227 20.78 5.74 4.93
CA THR A 227 21.94 5.00 4.41
C THR A 227 21.64 3.50 4.31
N SER A 228 20.96 2.91 5.30
CA SER A 228 20.58 1.49 5.26
C SER A 228 19.49 1.21 4.21
N LEU A 229 18.55 2.13 4.01
CA LEU A 229 17.58 2.04 2.90
C LEU A 229 18.27 2.07 1.54
N TRP A 230 19.23 2.98 1.31
CA TRP A 230 19.96 3.00 0.04
C TRP A 230 20.88 1.81 -0.14
N LYS A 231 21.48 1.27 0.93
CA LYS A 231 22.19 -0.02 0.88
C LYS A 231 21.26 -1.15 0.41
N MET A 232 20.02 -1.19 0.91
CA MET A 232 19.00 -2.16 0.48
C MET A 232 18.59 -1.96 -0.98
N VAL A 233 18.31 -0.71 -1.39
CA VAL A 233 17.96 -0.38 -2.78
C VAL A 233 19.07 -0.80 -3.73
N LYS A 234 20.34 -0.53 -3.38
CA LYS A 234 21.50 -0.96 -4.15
C LYS A 234 21.54 -2.48 -4.34
N CYS A 235 21.34 -3.26 -3.28
CA CYS A 235 21.29 -4.71 -3.40
C CYS A 235 20.14 -5.23 -4.28
N ILE A 236 19.07 -4.45 -4.47
CA ILE A 236 17.96 -4.80 -5.35
C ILE A 236 18.23 -4.36 -6.80
N THR A 237 18.91 -3.22 -7.01
CA THR A 237 19.20 -2.68 -8.34
C THR A 237 20.36 -3.39 -9.05
N GLU A 238 21.27 -4.02 -8.30
CA GLU A 238 22.37 -4.84 -8.82
C GLU A 238 21.90 -6.21 -9.38
N VAL A 239 20.63 -6.59 -9.17
CA VAL A 239 20.05 -7.81 -9.75
C VAL A 239 19.98 -7.64 -11.28
N GLN A 240 20.88 -8.31 -12.00
CA GLN A 240 20.92 -8.27 -13.46
C GLN A 240 19.60 -8.74 -14.06
N ILE A 241 18.89 -7.82 -14.72
CA ILE A 241 17.64 -8.12 -15.43
C ILE A 241 18.01 -8.49 -16.87
N THR A 242 17.90 -9.77 -17.22
CA THR A 242 18.14 -10.30 -18.58
C THR A 242 17.40 -9.49 -19.63
N MET A 243 18.07 -9.15 -20.73
CA MET A 243 17.53 -8.35 -21.83
C MET A 243 16.55 -9.19 -22.68
N GLY A 244 15.28 -8.77 -22.76
CA GLY A 244 14.23 -9.41 -23.57
C GLY A 244 12.83 -9.06 -23.05
N SER A 245 11.94 -8.61 -23.94
CA SER A 245 10.53 -8.17 -23.83
C SER A 245 9.80 -8.06 -22.46
N SER A 246 9.01 -6.96 -22.36
CA SER A 246 8.10 -6.51 -21.28
C SER A 246 8.62 -6.55 -19.81
N LEU A 247 8.61 -5.38 -19.15
CA LEU A 247 9.18 -5.18 -17.81
C LEU A 247 8.56 -6.07 -16.71
N ILE A 248 7.29 -6.45 -16.86
CA ILE A 248 6.55 -7.23 -15.87
C ILE A 248 6.94 -8.72 -15.96
N SER A 249 6.95 -9.29 -17.17
CA SER A 249 7.31 -10.70 -17.38
C SER A 249 8.75 -11.01 -16.98
N ARG A 250 9.67 -10.04 -17.12
CA ARG A 250 11.07 -10.14 -16.67
C ARG A 250 11.22 -10.19 -15.15
N ARG A 251 10.39 -9.44 -14.43
CA ARG A 251 10.40 -9.35 -12.96
C ARG A 251 9.75 -10.57 -12.30
N THR A 252 8.80 -11.21 -12.97
CA THR A 252 8.11 -12.41 -12.47
C THR A 252 8.77 -13.72 -12.88
N THR A 253 9.82 -13.68 -13.71
CA THR A 253 10.58 -14.88 -14.09
C THR A 253 11.20 -15.51 -12.85
N LYS A 254 11.03 -16.84 -12.69
CA LYS A 254 11.49 -17.61 -11.53
C LYS A 254 12.98 -17.37 -11.22
N THR A 255 13.83 -17.28 -12.24
CA THR A 255 15.27 -17.01 -12.09
C THR A 255 15.54 -15.62 -11.51
N THR A 256 14.84 -14.59 -11.97
CA THR A 256 14.95 -13.21 -11.43
C THR A 256 14.50 -13.17 -9.97
N LEU A 257 13.38 -13.84 -9.65
CA LEU A 257 12.89 -13.94 -8.27
C LEU A 257 13.87 -14.71 -7.36
N GLN A 258 14.45 -15.81 -7.84
CA GLN A 258 15.47 -16.56 -7.11
C GLN A 258 16.72 -15.72 -6.86
N ASN A 259 17.20 -14.99 -7.88
CA ASN A 259 18.35 -14.10 -7.74
C ASN A 259 18.06 -12.94 -6.77
N LEU A 260 16.87 -12.35 -6.82
CA LEU A 260 16.43 -11.32 -5.89
C LEU A 260 16.41 -11.83 -4.45
N VAL A 261 15.84 -13.02 -4.22
CA VAL A 261 15.80 -13.65 -2.90
C VAL A 261 17.22 -13.93 -2.40
N SER A 262 18.07 -14.52 -3.24
CA SER A 262 19.47 -14.80 -2.87
C SER A 262 20.24 -13.53 -2.52
N GLN A 263 20.09 -12.46 -3.29
CA GLN A 263 20.75 -11.18 -2.99
C GLN A 263 20.20 -10.52 -1.73
N SER A 264 18.88 -10.56 -1.54
CA SER A 264 18.23 -10.05 -0.33
C SER A 264 18.70 -10.81 0.92
N LEU A 265 18.82 -12.13 0.83
CA LEU A 265 19.36 -12.96 1.91
C LEU A 265 20.81 -12.60 2.21
N THR A 266 21.69 -12.54 1.20
CA THR A 266 23.09 -12.13 1.38
C THR A 266 23.22 -10.76 2.03
N TYR A 267 22.35 -9.81 1.69
CA TYR A 267 22.31 -8.50 2.34
C TYR A 267 21.93 -8.60 3.82
N LEU A 268 20.87 -9.34 4.15
CA LEU A 268 20.42 -9.54 5.53
C LEU A 268 21.42 -10.32 6.38
N GLU A 269 22.14 -11.26 5.78
CA GLU A 269 23.24 -12.03 6.39
C GLU A 269 24.41 -11.07 6.73
N LYS A 270 24.88 -10.27 5.77
CA LYS A 270 25.94 -9.27 5.97
C LYS A 270 25.55 -8.19 6.98
N ALA A 271 24.33 -7.66 6.90
CA ALA A 271 23.85 -6.65 7.82
C ALA A 271 23.81 -7.18 9.28
N TYR A 272 23.51 -8.46 9.45
CA TYR A 272 23.54 -9.09 10.78
C TYR A 272 24.96 -9.33 11.28
N LEU A 273 25.89 -9.70 10.40
CA LEU A 273 27.30 -9.81 10.73
C LEU A 273 27.88 -8.45 11.16
N GLU A 274 27.58 -7.36 10.44
CA GLU A 274 27.93 -5.99 10.85
C GLU A 274 27.34 -5.64 12.22
N TYR A 275 26.07 -6.00 12.47
CA TYR A 275 25.43 -5.80 13.77
C TYR A 275 26.14 -6.56 14.90
N MET A 276 26.46 -7.84 14.69
CA MET A 276 27.19 -8.66 15.67
C MET A 276 28.58 -8.08 15.98
N GLN A 277 29.31 -7.67 14.96
CA GLN A 277 30.59 -6.98 15.11
C GLN A 277 30.43 -5.72 15.96
N ASN A 278 29.46 -4.87 15.65
CA ASN A 278 29.21 -3.64 16.41
C ASN A 278 28.85 -3.93 17.87
N CYS A 279 28.05 -4.95 18.16
CA CYS A 279 27.73 -5.35 19.52
C CYS A 279 28.96 -5.83 20.30
N VAL A 280 29.82 -6.63 19.67
CA VAL A 280 31.04 -7.15 20.28
C VAL A 280 32.05 -6.04 20.53
N TYR A 281 32.27 -5.16 19.55
CA TYR A 281 33.18 -4.01 19.68
C TYR A 281 32.67 -2.94 20.65
N ALA A 282 31.35 -2.85 20.87
CA ALA A 282 30.79 -1.95 21.88
C ALA A 282 31.06 -2.41 23.32
N ARG A 283 31.30 -3.72 23.55
CA ARG A 283 31.56 -4.30 24.88
C ARG A 283 32.74 -5.28 24.85
N PRO A 284 33.96 -4.80 24.57
CA PRO A 284 35.12 -5.67 24.39
C PRO A 284 35.51 -6.43 25.67
N HIS A 285 35.30 -5.81 26.84
CA HIS A 285 35.64 -6.41 28.14
C HIS A 285 34.82 -7.68 28.47
N VAL A 286 33.58 -7.77 27.97
CA VAL A 286 32.71 -8.94 28.17
C VAL A 286 32.86 -9.93 27.01
N ALA A 287 33.09 -9.41 25.80
CA ALA A 287 33.21 -10.22 24.59
C ALA A 287 34.39 -11.20 24.63
N GLN A 288 35.53 -10.79 25.20
CA GLN A 288 36.77 -11.58 25.20
C GLN A 288 37.06 -12.18 23.81
N LEU A 289 36.95 -11.34 22.78
CA LEU A 289 37.28 -11.71 21.40
C LEU A 289 38.75 -12.16 21.42
N GLY A 290 38.98 -13.47 21.34
CA GLY A 290 40.33 -14.05 21.38
C GLY A 290 41.18 -13.60 20.18
N GLY A 291 42.43 -14.08 20.12
CA GLY A 291 43.40 -13.67 19.09
C GLY A 291 43.20 -14.26 17.68
N ALA A 292 42.26 -15.18 17.49
CA ALA A 292 42.02 -15.83 16.20
C ALA A 292 40.79 -15.24 15.48
N PRO A 293 40.97 -14.56 14.33
CA PRO A 293 39.85 -14.04 13.55
C PRO A 293 39.04 -15.21 12.96
N GLY A 294 37.74 -15.22 13.20
CA GLY A 294 36.82 -16.23 12.64
C GLY A 294 35.38 -15.98 13.05
N THR A 295 34.44 -16.34 12.19
CA THR A 295 32.99 -16.17 12.42
C THR A 295 32.54 -16.92 13.67
N ILE A 296 33.08 -18.12 13.92
CA ILE A 296 32.77 -18.93 15.10
C ILE A 296 33.16 -18.19 16.39
N ASN A 297 34.36 -17.60 16.43
CA ASN A 297 34.83 -16.86 17.60
C ASN A 297 34.06 -15.56 17.81
N LEU A 298 33.69 -14.87 16.73
CA LEU A 298 32.81 -13.71 16.78
C LEU A 298 31.43 -14.07 17.36
N VAL A 299 30.84 -15.19 16.91
CA VAL A 299 29.56 -15.69 17.40
C VAL A 299 29.63 -16.07 18.88
N LYS A 300 30.67 -16.81 19.30
CA LYS A 300 30.91 -17.13 20.72
C LYS A 300 31.00 -15.86 21.57
N SER A 301 31.76 -14.87 21.09
CA SER A 301 31.92 -13.58 21.77
C SER A 301 30.60 -12.80 21.85
N PHE A 302 29.80 -12.83 20.78
CA PHE A 302 28.49 -12.19 20.73
C PHE A 302 27.50 -12.84 21.71
N LEU A 303 27.46 -14.16 21.79
CA LEU A 303 26.63 -14.92 22.74
C LEU A 303 26.96 -14.58 24.20
N ARG A 304 28.23 -14.28 24.52
CA ARG A 304 28.66 -13.83 25.86
C ARG A 304 28.26 -12.39 26.17
N VAL A 305 28.20 -11.53 25.15
CA VAL A 305 27.82 -10.10 25.30
C VAL A 305 26.31 -9.93 25.36
N GLN A 306 25.54 -10.80 24.72
CA GLN A 306 24.08 -10.71 24.71
C GLN A 306 23.53 -10.91 26.14
N PRO A 307 22.73 -9.97 26.66
CA PRO A 307 22.15 -10.12 28.00
C PRO A 307 21.28 -11.38 28.04
N ALA A 308 21.34 -12.08 29.17
CA ALA A 308 20.73 -13.37 29.45
C ALA A 308 19.21 -13.41 29.18
N ASN A 309 18.82 -13.52 27.91
CA ASN A 309 17.68 -14.35 27.51
C ASN A 309 18.20 -15.79 27.36
N THR A 310 18.87 -16.28 28.41
CA THR A 310 19.31 -17.66 28.51
C THR A 310 18.04 -18.49 28.56
N VAL A 311 17.59 -18.94 27.39
CA VAL A 311 16.43 -19.82 27.29
C VAL A 311 16.80 -21.07 28.08
N GLN A 312 16.10 -21.29 29.19
CA GLN A 312 16.33 -22.47 30.01
C GLN A 312 16.04 -23.72 29.16
N GLY A 313 17.02 -24.62 29.06
CA GLY A 313 16.87 -25.90 28.35
C GLY A 313 17.66 -26.05 27.04
N TYR A 314 18.89 -25.52 26.96
CA TYR A 314 19.80 -25.89 25.87
C TYR A 314 20.10 -27.38 25.88
N GLU A 315 20.02 -28.02 24.71
CA GLU A 315 20.30 -29.44 24.53
C GLU A 315 21.64 -29.65 23.78
N ASP A 316 22.18 -30.86 23.88
CA ASP A 316 23.34 -31.33 23.09
C ASP A 316 24.70 -30.66 23.41
N GLY A 317 24.82 -30.03 24.59
CA GLY A 317 26.09 -29.56 25.15
C GLY A 317 26.51 -28.14 24.78
N ASP A 318 27.70 -27.74 25.22
CA ASP A 318 28.27 -26.41 25.03
C ASP A 318 29.64 -26.44 24.37
N ILE A 319 29.98 -25.33 23.70
CA ILE A 319 31.28 -25.07 23.07
C ILE A 319 31.90 -23.87 23.79
N ASP A 320 32.91 -24.12 24.64
CA ASP A 320 33.61 -23.08 25.40
C ASP A 320 32.66 -22.14 26.18
N GLY A 321 31.60 -22.69 26.77
CA GLY A 321 30.58 -21.95 27.52
C GLY A 321 29.47 -21.30 26.66
N ALA A 322 29.41 -21.59 25.36
CA ALA A 322 28.32 -21.15 24.47
C ALA A 322 27.46 -22.35 24.00
N PRO A 323 26.12 -22.28 23.98
CA PRO A 323 25.28 -23.40 23.55
C PRO A 323 25.55 -23.83 22.09
N LEU A 324 25.71 -25.14 21.85
CA LEU A 324 26.05 -25.70 20.53
C LEU A 324 25.10 -25.21 19.41
N TRP A 325 23.79 -25.37 19.61
CA TRP A 325 22.78 -24.98 18.61
C TRP A 325 22.71 -23.48 18.38
N ALA A 326 22.97 -22.67 19.40
CA ALA A 326 23.02 -21.22 19.25
C ALA A 326 24.19 -20.80 18.36
N VAL A 327 25.38 -21.42 18.54
CA VAL A 327 26.54 -21.16 17.67
C VAL A 327 26.23 -21.54 16.23
N ILE A 328 25.67 -22.72 15.98
CA ILE A 328 25.28 -23.18 14.63
C ILE A 328 24.28 -22.20 14.00
N PHE A 329 23.24 -21.82 14.74
CA PHE A 329 22.20 -20.90 14.28
C PHE A 329 22.80 -19.54 13.87
N TYR A 330 23.64 -18.95 14.72
CA TYR A 330 24.20 -17.63 14.45
C TYR A 330 25.24 -17.65 13.32
N CYS A 331 26.01 -18.74 13.15
CA CYS A 331 26.86 -18.93 11.98
C CYS A 331 26.02 -18.95 10.68
N MET A 332 24.94 -19.73 10.66
CA MET A 332 24.00 -19.76 9.53
C MET A 332 23.34 -18.40 9.29
N ARG A 333 22.97 -17.68 10.35
CA ARG A 333 22.32 -16.36 10.26
C ARG A 333 23.25 -15.29 9.67
N CYS A 334 24.56 -15.46 9.81
CA CYS A 334 25.59 -14.61 9.22
C CYS A 334 25.93 -14.99 7.77
N GLY A 335 25.35 -16.07 7.23
CA GLY A 335 25.64 -16.57 5.88
C GLY A 335 26.89 -17.44 5.77
N ASP A 336 27.57 -17.71 6.88
CA ASP A 336 28.76 -18.56 6.94
C ASP A 336 28.39 -20.01 7.27
N PHE A 337 27.95 -20.73 6.24
CA PHE A 337 27.55 -22.13 6.37
C PHE A 337 28.76 -23.06 6.52
N ASP A 338 29.93 -22.67 6.00
CA ASP A 338 31.16 -23.46 6.11
C ASP A 338 31.63 -23.52 7.56
N ALA A 339 31.62 -22.38 8.26
CA ALA A 339 31.87 -22.31 9.70
C ALA A 339 30.86 -23.15 10.51
N ALA A 340 29.58 -23.16 10.12
CA ALA A 340 28.58 -23.99 10.77
C ALA A 340 28.86 -25.49 10.57
N VAL A 341 29.26 -25.91 9.36
CA VAL A 341 29.66 -27.30 9.07
C VAL A 341 30.91 -27.69 9.85
N GLU A 342 31.89 -26.81 9.99
CA GLU A 342 33.09 -27.05 10.79
C GLU A 342 32.73 -27.34 12.25
N VAL A 343 31.86 -26.53 12.85
CA VAL A 343 31.36 -26.75 14.23
C VAL A 343 30.67 -28.12 14.34
N VAL A 344 29.79 -28.45 13.40
CA VAL A 344 29.05 -29.73 13.43
C VAL A 344 29.99 -30.93 13.27
N LYS A 345 31.03 -30.83 12.43
CA LYS A 345 32.04 -31.89 12.27
C LYS A 345 32.82 -32.15 13.55
N HIS A 346 33.22 -31.10 14.27
CA HIS A 346 33.89 -31.25 15.56
C HIS A 346 33.00 -31.95 16.61
N HIS A 347 31.67 -31.77 16.51
CA HIS A 347 30.67 -32.39 17.40
C HIS A 347 29.89 -33.54 16.75
N GLU A 348 30.46 -34.21 15.74
CA GLU A 348 29.79 -35.29 15.00
C GLU A 348 29.39 -36.48 15.90
N HIS A 349 30.14 -36.70 16.98
CA HIS A 349 29.82 -37.71 17.99
C HIS A 349 28.51 -37.45 18.74
N ILE A 350 28.05 -36.20 18.82
CA ILE A 350 26.82 -35.80 19.50
C ILE A 350 25.65 -35.80 18.50
N ILE A 351 25.88 -35.31 17.28
CA ILE A 351 24.84 -35.08 16.26
C ILE A 351 25.20 -35.67 14.88
N PRO A 352 25.35 -37.00 14.78
CA PRO A 352 25.86 -37.65 13.56
C PRO A 352 24.91 -37.53 12.37
N GLU A 353 23.60 -37.68 12.59
CA GLU A 353 22.59 -37.59 11.52
C GLU A 353 22.52 -36.18 10.93
N PHE A 354 22.64 -35.17 11.78
CA PHE A 354 22.59 -33.76 11.38
C PHE A 354 23.85 -33.35 10.60
N SER A 355 25.03 -33.88 10.96
CA SER A 355 26.29 -33.67 10.24
C SER A 355 26.18 -34.06 8.76
N ALA A 356 25.57 -35.20 8.46
CA ALA A 356 25.36 -35.64 7.08
C ALA A 356 24.45 -34.67 6.30
N TRP A 357 23.36 -34.20 6.91
CA TRP A 357 22.41 -33.31 6.24
C TRP A 357 22.97 -31.91 6.00
N ILE A 358 23.68 -31.32 6.96
CA ILE A 358 24.23 -29.97 6.78
C ILE A 358 25.33 -29.96 5.70
N GLN A 359 26.15 -31.02 5.62
CA GLN A 359 27.15 -31.16 4.55
C GLN A 359 26.51 -31.34 3.17
N GLU A 360 25.43 -32.11 3.09
CA GLU A 360 24.63 -32.26 1.86
C GLU A 360 24.03 -30.92 1.42
N TYR A 361 23.48 -30.15 2.37
CA TYR A 361 22.84 -28.86 2.13
C TYR A 361 23.79 -27.82 1.54
N VAL A 362 25.04 -27.77 2.02
CA VAL A 362 26.06 -26.83 1.54
C VAL A 362 26.61 -27.24 0.17
N ARG A 363 26.81 -28.55 -0.05
CA ARG A 363 27.39 -29.08 -1.30
C ARG A 363 26.53 -28.81 -2.54
N ASP A 364 25.21 -28.83 -2.41
CA ASP A 364 24.29 -28.67 -3.55
C ASP A 364 24.29 -27.24 -4.12
N GLY A 365 24.82 -26.24 -3.41
CA GLY A 365 24.87 -24.82 -3.81
C GLY A 365 23.49 -24.13 -3.90
N ALA A 366 22.44 -24.89 -4.20
CA ALA A 366 21.04 -24.48 -4.23
C ALA A 366 20.39 -24.41 -2.84
N LYS A 367 21.15 -24.68 -1.76
CA LYS A 367 20.68 -24.71 -0.37
C LYS A 367 19.45 -25.64 -0.22
N ARG A 368 19.61 -26.88 -0.69
CA ARG A 368 18.57 -27.92 -0.74
C ARG A 368 19.13 -29.28 -0.30
N LEU A 369 18.27 -30.07 0.34
CA LEU A 369 18.51 -31.47 0.65
C LEU A 369 17.92 -32.36 -0.46
N SER A 370 18.42 -33.59 -0.61
CA SER A 370 17.75 -34.62 -1.38
C SER A 370 16.39 -34.97 -0.77
N SER A 371 15.46 -35.42 -1.62
CA SER A 371 14.10 -35.78 -1.20
C SER A 371 14.07 -36.86 -0.12
N GLY A 372 15.03 -37.80 -0.13
CA GLY A 372 15.17 -38.84 0.89
C GLY A 372 15.64 -38.29 2.25
N SER A 373 16.68 -37.45 2.25
CA SER A 373 17.18 -36.78 3.47
C SER A 373 16.16 -35.82 4.05
N GLU A 374 15.47 -35.04 3.20
CA GLU A 374 14.43 -34.08 3.61
C GLU A 374 13.27 -34.78 4.32
N ASN A 375 12.78 -35.93 3.79
CA ASN A 375 11.71 -36.69 4.42
C ASN A 375 12.13 -37.28 5.78
N LYS A 376 13.35 -37.79 5.90
CA LYS A 376 13.88 -38.30 7.17
C LYS A 376 13.98 -37.19 8.21
N MET A 377 14.50 -36.03 7.82
CA MET A 377 14.62 -34.85 8.67
C MET A 377 13.25 -34.34 9.13
N LYS A 378 12.25 -34.28 8.24
CA LYS A 378 10.86 -33.91 8.57
C LYS A 378 10.22 -34.87 9.58
N ILE A 379 10.49 -36.17 9.46
CA ILE A 379 9.99 -37.17 10.42
C ILE A 379 10.65 -36.96 11.79
N GLN A 380 11.97 -36.77 11.84
CA GLN A 380 12.67 -36.49 13.10
C GLN A 380 12.17 -35.19 13.74
N TYR A 381 11.99 -34.14 12.93
CA TYR A 381 11.47 -32.86 13.42
C TYR A 381 10.10 -33.02 14.09
N ARG A 382 9.16 -33.74 13.46
CA ARG A 382 7.82 -33.94 14.01
C ARG A 382 7.78 -34.83 15.25
N ARG A 383 8.74 -35.75 15.39
CA ARG A 383 8.77 -36.73 16.49
C ARG A 383 9.44 -36.20 17.75
N SER A 384 10.57 -35.50 17.63
CA SER A 384 11.38 -35.09 18.78
C SER A 384 11.67 -33.60 18.83
N VAL A 385 12.03 -32.99 17.71
CA VAL A 385 12.54 -31.60 17.70
C VAL A 385 11.41 -30.58 17.91
N ARG A 386 10.20 -30.80 17.39
CA ARG A 386 9.08 -29.83 17.55
C ARG A 386 8.71 -29.55 19.01
N SER A 387 8.96 -30.51 19.91
CA SER A 387 8.69 -30.38 21.34
C SER A 387 9.94 -30.08 22.17
N SER A 388 11.11 -29.86 21.54
CA SER A 388 12.34 -29.62 22.28
C SER A 388 12.30 -28.26 23.00
N PRO A 389 12.83 -28.16 24.22
CA PRO A 389 12.95 -26.91 24.95
C PRO A 389 13.95 -25.94 24.30
N ASP A 390 14.90 -26.45 23.50
CA ASP A 390 15.91 -25.64 22.80
C ASP A 390 15.31 -24.95 21.54
N PRO A 391 15.16 -23.62 21.55
CA PRO A 391 14.61 -22.89 20.40
C PRO A 391 15.60 -22.83 19.24
N TYR A 392 16.92 -22.84 19.48
CA TYR A 392 17.90 -22.78 18.40
C TYR A 392 17.96 -24.10 17.64
N LYS A 393 17.81 -25.23 18.35
CA LYS A 393 17.66 -26.55 17.72
C LYS A 393 16.45 -26.59 16.78
N THR A 394 15.29 -26.15 17.25
CA THR A 394 14.09 -26.08 16.40
C THR A 394 14.29 -25.15 15.21
N ALA A 395 14.93 -23.98 15.39
CA ALA A 395 15.22 -23.03 14.32
C ALA A 395 16.08 -23.64 13.21
N VAL A 396 17.20 -24.25 13.60
CA VAL A 396 18.17 -24.82 12.67
C VAL A 396 17.54 -25.95 11.85
N TYR A 397 16.74 -26.80 12.50
CA TYR A 397 16.00 -27.85 11.81
C TYR A 397 14.96 -27.30 10.83
N CYS A 398 14.24 -26.23 11.20
CA CYS A 398 13.28 -25.58 10.30
C CYS A 398 13.96 -24.93 9.09
N ILE A 399 15.11 -24.29 9.27
CA ILE A 399 15.83 -23.62 8.17
C ILE A 399 16.35 -24.64 7.15
N ILE A 400 16.97 -25.73 7.60
CA ILE A 400 17.57 -26.73 6.72
C ILE A 400 16.49 -27.64 6.11
N GLY A 401 15.57 -28.15 6.93
CA GLY A 401 14.52 -29.09 6.52
C GLY A 401 13.29 -28.44 5.89
N ARG A 402 13.20 -27.11 5.90
CA ARG A 402 12.00 -26.33 5.49
C ARG A 402 10.73 -26.85 6.16
N CYS A 403 10.88 -27.22 7.42
CA CYS A 403 9.77 -27.66 8.27
C CYS A 403 8.98 -26.43 8.75
N ASP A 404 7.66 -26.55 8.88
CA ASP A 404 6.77 -25.49 9.39
C ASP A 404 6.77 -24.16 8.60
N VAL A 405 6.53 -24.20 7.28
CA VAL A 405 6.34 -22.99 6.44
C VAL A 405 5.16 -22.12 6.92
N ASN A 406 4.22 -22.69 7.70
CA ASN A 406 3.01 -22.02 8.18
C ASN A 406 3.10 -21.45 9.60
N ASP A 407 4.15 -21.77 10.38
CA ASP A 407 4.31 -21.31 11.76
C ASP A 407 5.47 -20.29 11.84
N ALA A 408 5.36 -19.20 11.07
CA ALA A 408 6.34 -18.12 11.05
C ALA A 408 6.25 -17.20 12.29
N SER A 409 5.75 -17.71 13.42
CA SER A 409 5.64 -16.99 14.68
C SER A 409 6.88 -17.23 15.55
N TRP A 410 8.01 -16.62 15.17
CA TRP A 410 9.11 -16.37 16.10
C TRP A 410 8.72 -15.22 17.05
N GLY A 411 7.71 -15.49 17.87
CA GLY A 411 7.32 -14.70 19.02
C GLY A 411 7.13 -15.69 20.14
N GLY A 412 7.87 -15.52 21.23
CA GLY A 412 7.74 -16.37 22.40
C GLY A 412 6.27 -16.59 22.70
N ARG A 413 5.86 -17.87 22.82
CA ARG A 413 4.55 -18.23 23.33
C ARG A 413 4.44 -17.63 24.74
N THR A 414 3.97 -16.38 24.82
CA THR A 414 3.39 -15.82 26.02
C THR A 414 2.16 -16.68 26.27
N LYS A 415 2.33 -17.66 27.15
CA LYS A 415 1.24 -18.46 27.67
C LYS A 415 0.20 -17.48 28.24
N SER A 416 -0.99 -17.48 27.66
CA SER A 416 -2.20 -16.99 28.31
C SER A 416 -2.54 -17.85 29.51
#